data_AF-A0A182EIU6-F1
#
_entry.id   AF-A0A182EIU6-F1
#
_cell.length_a   1.000
_cell.length_b   1.000
_cell.length_c   1.000
_cell.angle_alpha   90.00
_cell.angle_beta   90.00
_cell.angle_gamma   90.00
#
_symmetry.space_group_name_H-M   'P 1'
#
loop_
_entity.id
_entity.type
_entity.pdbx_description
1 polymer ?
#
loop_
_entity_poly.entity_id
_entity_poly.type
_entity_poly.pdbx_seq_one_letter_code
_entity_poly.pdbx_strand_id
1 'polypeptide(L)'
;MASENGKTIICTIHQPASDTFEMFDRVLFLANGKIVFLGSPSEAVRFYADVGYPVPAHTNPADFFIQTLAIIPGEEEKCLERANQFINAFMKSKYEVRMRQYLKLSNERFQAKLFEHGKASIPTLIYALFLRSFKDNIRNPSFLWARLVQKVIMGLFLGTLYLQTEMNQDGISNIKGALFYYISELTYSTVFGIQTFLPSDFPLLVREYHDGIYPVICYYLSKIMSYLPIFTIDGICMVCISYYLIGLYPTFTTFLTTLIICILIEWSASGVGIMLSSISPTYAVAVSISGPLLTVFSITGGLYSNIKTIPESVRWVQYFSWFRFGYESLIINEFSHYDNISCALSDGKPTTICENSGKSVINNLNFEMSNMHMNMGVMVFYILCVFIIGYVGLVLRVQLAR
;
A
#
# COMPACT_ATOMS: atom_id res chain seq x y z
N MET A 1 32.12 -8.43 24.02
CA MET A 1 31.19 -7.30 23.71
C MET A 1 29.90 -7.29 24.52
N ALA A 2 29.08 -8.34 24.53
CA ALA A 2 27.80 -8.31 25.27
C ALA A 2 27.97 -8.30 26.80
N SER A 3 28.79 -9.23 27.32
CA SER A 3 29.17 -9.30 28.74
C SER A 3 29.92 -8.04 29.19
N GLU A 4 30.85 -7.55 28.35
CA GLU A 4 31.59 -6.30 28.59
C GLU A 4 30.70 -5.06 28.67
N ASN A 5 29.59 -5.02 27.91
CA ASN A 5 28.64 -3.90 27.91
C ASN A 5 27.44 -4.12 28.85
N GLY A 6 27.47 -5.17 29.70
CA GLY A 6 26.38 -5.49 30.63
C GLY A 6 25.04 -5.77 29.94
N LYS A 7 25.04 -6.29 28.71
CA LYS A 7 23.83 -6.60 27.94
C LYS A 7 23.40 -8.04 28.17
N THR A 8 22.10 -8.26 28.35
CA THR A 8 21.50 -9.60 28.35
C THR A 8 21.06 -9.95 26.93
N ILE A 9 21.54 -11.07 26.39
CA ILE A 9 21.16 -11.59 25.08
C ILE A 9 20.35 -12.85 25.28
N ILE A 10 19.16 -12.88 24.69
CA ILE A 10 18.31 -14.05 24.60
C ILE A 10 18.10 -14.29 23.11
N CYS A 11 18.40 -15.50 22.65
CA CYS A 11 18.22 -15.87 21.25
C CYS A 11 17.69 -17.30 21.15
N THR A 12 17.02 -17.57 20.04
CA THR A 12 16.63 -18.92 19.64
C THR A 12 17.49 -19.30 18.45
N ILE A 13 18.10 -20.48 18.48
CA ILE A 13 18.98 -20.96 17.41
C ILE A 13 18.55 -22.35 17.02
N HIS A 14 18.35 -22.54 15.72
CA HIS A 14 18.14 -23.84 15.13
C HIS A 14 19.51 -24.45 14.78
N GLN A 15 19.84 -25.61 15.36
CA GLN A 15 21.03 -26.40 15.03
C GLN A 15 22.35 -25.59 15.03
N PRO A 16 22.82 -25.09 16.19
CA PRO A 16 24.10 -24.39 16.25
C PRO A 16 25.27 -25.35 15.97
N ALA A 17 26.29 -24.84 15.27
CA ALA A 17 27.58 -25.53 15.19
C ALA A 17 28.18 -25.72 16.59
N SER A 18 29.01 -26.77 16.78
CA SER A 18 29.58 -27.11 18.09
C SER A 18 30.36 -25.96 18.73
N ASP A 19 31.18 -25.25 17.94
CA ASP A 19 31.94 -24.09 18.42
C ASP A 19 31.01 -22.98 18.94
N THR A 20 29.87 -22.76 18.27
CA THR A 20 28.87 -21.77 18.71
C THR A 20 28.15 -22.23 19.97
N PHE A 21 27.86 -23.53 20.10
CA PHE A 21 27.22 -24.09 21.29
C PHE A 21 28.07 -23.88 22.56
N GLU A 22 29.39 -24.01 22.45
CA GLU A 22 30.31 -23.80 23.57
C GLU A 22 30.44 -22.32 23.99
N MET A 23 30.11 -21.38 23.11
CA MET A 23 30.15 -19.94 23.41
C MET A 23 29.00 -19.47 24.31
N PHE A 24 27.96 -20.26 24.53
CA PHE A 24 26.81 -19.83 25.35
C PHE A 24 27.10 -19.93 26.84
N ASP A 25 26.81 -18.85 27.58
CA ASP A 25 26.83 -18.86 29.05
C ASP A 25 25.79 -19.82 29.62
N ARG A 26 24.60 -19.86 28.99
CA ARG A 26 23.46 -20.70 29.37
C ARG A 26 22.68 -21.15 28.15
N VAL A 27 22.20 -22.38 28.19
CA VAL A 27 21.34 -23.00 27.18
C VAL A 27 20.03 -23.43 27.84
N LEU A 28 18.93 -23.19 27.12
CA LEU A 28 17.58 -23.59 27.51
C LEU A 28 17.05 -24.54 26.45
N PHE A 29 16.76 -25.79 26.83
CA PHE A 29 16.10 -26.76 25.96
C PHE A 29 14.62 -26.86 26.31
N LEU A 30 13.77 -26.79 25.29
CA LEU A 30 12.32 -26.92 25.41
C LEU A 30 11.85 -28.14 24.61
N ALA A 31 10.93 -28.91 25.18
CA ALA A 31 10.20 -29.95 24.49
C ALA A 31 8.71 -29.82 24.83
N ASN A 32 7.86 -29.77 23.81
CA ASN A 32 6.40 -29.65 23.94
C ASN A 32 5.96 -28.53 24.92
N GLY A 33 6.58 -27.34 24.79
CA GLY A 33 6.30 -26.17 25.64
C GLY A 33 6.82 -26.27 27.09
N LYS A 34 7.51 -27.35 27.47
CA LYS A 34 8.05 -27.57 28.81
C LYS A 34 9.58 -27.46 28.82
N ILE A 35 10.14 -27.04 29.95
CA ILE A 35 11.57 -26.94 30.16
C ILE A 35 12.15 -28.33 30.36
N VAL A 36 13.11 -28.70 29.51
CA VAL A 36 13.89 -29.93 29.63
C VAL A 36 15.18 -29.69 30.40
N PHE A 37 15.85 -28.57 30.16
CA PHE A 37 17.09 -28.24 30.84
C PHE A 37 17.38 -26.74 30.76
N LEU A 38 17.97 -26.19 31.82
CA LEU A 38 18.49 -24.83 31.87
C LEU A 38 19.81 -24.81 32.66
N GLY A 39 20.91 -24.44 32.01
CA GLY A 39 22.24 -24.44 32.61
C GLY A 39 23.34 -24.15 31.59
N SER A 40 24.61 -24.36 31.93
CA SER A 40 25.71 -24.21 30.96
C SER A 40 25.74 -25.34 29.92
N PRO A 41 26.40 -25.16 28.76
CA PRO A 41 26.61 -26.23 27.77
C PRO A 41 27.24 -27.50 28.37
N SER A 42 28.23 -27.34 29.25
CA SER A 42 28.91 -28.44 29.93
C SER A 42 28.01 -29.16 30.96
N GLU A 43 27.14 -28.41 31.64
CA GLU A 43 26.12 -28.98 32.53
C GLU A 43 25.06 -29.76 31.73
N ALA A 44 24.72 -29.33 30.51
CA ALA A 44 23.78 -30.04 29.64
C ALA A 44 24.31 -31.42 29.25
N VAL A 45 25.58 -31.51 28.82
CA VAL A 45 26.23 -32.80 28.49
C VAL A 45 26.17 -33.77 29.66
N ARG A 46 26.47 -33.29 30.88
CA ARG A 46 26.40 -34.11 32.10
C ARG A 46 24.99 -34.55 32.43
N PHE A 47 24.01 -33.64 32.34
CA PHE A 47 22.61 -33.95 32.60
C PHE A 47 22.07 -35.02 31.64
N TYR A 48 22.38 -34.92 30.35
CA TYR A 48 21.98 -35.94 29.38
C TYR A 48 22.62 -37.30 29.65
N ALA A 49 23.89 -37.33 30.06
CA ALA A 49 24.55 -38.56 30.49
C ALA A 49 23.89 -39.17 31.74
N ASP A 50 23.52 -38.34 32.74
CA ASP A 50 22.84 -38.79 33.97
C ASP A 50 21.44 -39.39 33.70
N VAL A 51 20.75 -38.92 32.66
CA VAL A 51 19.44 -39.46 32.22
C VAL A 51 19.59 -40.75 31.40
N GLY A 52 20.81 -41.10 30.97
CA GLY A 52 21.11 -42.32 30.22
C GLY A 52 21.40 -42.11 28.73
N TYR A 53 21.58 -40.88 28.28
CA TYR A 53 21.87 -40.52 26.89
C TYR A 53 23.21 -39.78 26.78
N PRO A 54 24.36 -40.46 26.97
CA PRO A 54 25.66 -39.83 26.82
C PRO A 54 25.88 -39.41 25.36
N VAL A 55 26.45 -38.21 25.16
CA VAL A 55 26.77 -37.71 23.82
C VAL A 55 27.87 -38.58 23.21
N PRO A 56 27.67 -39.18 22.01
CA PRO A 56 28.70 -39.98 21.37
C PRO A 56 29.93 -39.14 20.98
N ALA A 57 31.09 -39.79 20.90
CA ALA A 57 32.31 -39.15 20.44
C ALA A 57 32.13 -38.60 19.01
N HIS A 58 32.78 -37.47 18.73
CA HIS A 58 32.73 -36.79 17.41
C HIS A 58 31.34 -36.38 16.93
N THR A 59 30.36 -36.27 17.84
CA THR A 59 29.02 -35.80 17.53
C THR A 59 28.81 -34.40 18.09
N ASN A 60 28.15 -33.52 17.33
CA ASN A 60 27.76 -32.20 17.83
C ASN A 60 26.76 -32.35 18.99
N PRO A 61 27.10 -31.90 20.22
CA PRO A 61 26.20 -32.04 21.37
C PRO A 61 24.85 -31.38 21.13
N ALA A 62 24.83 -30.19 20.51
CA ALA A 62 23.60 -29.46 20.26
C ALA A 62 22.64 -30.21 19.33
N ASP A 63 23.16 -30.78 18.24
CA ASP A 63 22.37 -31.59 17.31
C ASP A 63 21.87 -32.86 17.99
N PHE A 64 22.72 -33.52 18.78
CA PHE A 64 22.34 -34.71 19.53
C PHE A 64 21.20 -34.43 20.51
N PHE A 65 21.25 -33.32 21.26
CA PHE A 65 20.19 -32.94 22.19
C PHE A 65 18.87 -32.66 21.46
N ILE A 66 18.91 -31.91 20.36
CA ILE A 66 17.70 -31.61 19.57
C ILE A 66 17.12 -32.90 18.98
N GLN A 67 17.95 -33.78 18.40
CA GLN A 67 17.51 -35.07 17.85
C GLN A 67 16.92 -35.98 18.91
N THR A 68 17.50 -36.00 20.12
CA THR A 68 17.00 -36.82 21.23
C THR A 68 15.60 -36.40 21.67
N LEU A 69 15.30 -35.10 21.62
CA LEU A 69 14.01 -34.51 21.99
C LEU A 69 13.02 -34.37 20.83
N ALA A 70 13.46 -34.60 19.59
CA ALA A 70 12.61 -34.47 18.42
C ALA A 70 11.55 -35.59 18.36
N ILE A 71 10.36 -35.24 17.88
CA ILE A 71 9.28 -36.20 17.65
C ILE A 71 9.45 -36.78 16.25
N ILE A 72 9.60 -38.09 16.16
CA ILE A 72 9.76 -38.81 14.89
C ILE A 72 8.39 -39.36 14.46
N PRO A 73 7.93 -39.09 13.22
CA PRO A 73 6.66 -39.64 12.71
C PRO A 73 6.66 -41.17 12.77
N GLY A 74 5.64 -41.75 13.39
CA GLY A 74 5.50 -43.21 13.55
C GLY A 74 6.00 -43.78 14.90
N GLU A 75 6.73 -43.00 15.71
CA GLU A 75 7.16 -43.38 17.06
C GLU A 75 6.80 -42.34 18.13
N GLU A 76 5.70 -41.60 17.91
CA GLU A 76 5.33 -40.44 18.72
C GLU A 76 5.19 -40.76 20.21
N GLU A 77 4.58 -41.90 20.55
CA GLU A 77 4.36 -42.33 21.94
C GLU A 77 5.70 -42.51 22.68
N LYS A 78 6.68 -43.18 22.07
CA LYS A 78 8.02 -43.37 22.64
C LYS A 78 8.79 -42.04 22.75
N CYS A 79 8.67 -41.16 21.75
CA CYS A 79 9.29 -39.83 21.78
C CYS A 79 8.72 -38.98 22.92
N LEU A 80 7.41 -39.02 23.14
CA LEU A 80 6.75 -38.31 24.23
C LEU A 80 7.14 -38.87 25.60
N GLU A 81 7.20 -40.19 25.74
CA GLU A 81 7.72 -40.84 26.96
C GLU A 81 9.15 -40.41 27.27
N ARG A 82 10.03 -40.40 26.25
CA ARG A 82 11.41 -39.93 26.40
C ARG A 82 11.46 -38.46 26.83
N ALA A 83 10.70 -37.57 26.17
CA ALA A 83 10.65 -36.17 26.56
C ALA A 83 10.14 -36.00 28.01
N ASN A 84 9.12 -36.76 28.42
CA ASN A 84 8.62 -36.76 29.79
C ASN A 84 9.65 -37.28 30.80
N GLN A 85 10.46 -38.29 30.43
CA GLN A 85 11.56 -38.78 31.25
C GLN A 85 12.56 -37.64 31.54
N PHE A 86 12.97 -36.90 30.52
CA PHE A 86 13.86 -35.75 30.66
C PHE A 86 13.26 -34.64 31.53
N ILE A 87 11.98 -34.29 31.31
CA ILE A 87 11.28 -33.28 32.10
C ILE A 87 11.22 -33.71 33.58
N ASN A 88 10.87 -34.95 33.86
CA ASN A 88 10.79 -35.48 35.23
C ASN A 88 12.18 -35.54 35.90
N ALA A 89 13.22 -35.90 35.15
CA ALA A 89 14.59 -35.86 35.63
C ALA A 89 15.03 -34.43 35.97
N PHE A 90 14.70 -33.46 35.12
CA PHE A 90 14.99 -32.05 35.37
C PHE A 90 14.30 -31.56 36.63
N MET A 91 13.01 -31.85 36.81
CA MET A 91 12.23 -31.46 38.00
C MET A 91 12.80 -31.99 39.31
N LYS A 92 13.50 -33.13 39.28
CA LYS A 92 14.17 -33.71 40.45
C LYS A 92 15.64 -33.29 40.57
N SER A 93 16.19 -32.64 39.55
CA SER A 93 17.60 -32.31 39.47
C SER A 93 17.94 -31.08 40.31
N LYS A 94 19.23 -30.96 40.65
CA LYS A 94 19.80 -29.74 41.24
C LYS A 94 19.63 -28.49 40.37
N TYR A 95 19.47 -28.65 39.05
CA TYR A 95 19.34 -27.54 38.10
C TYR A 95 18.01 -26.81 38.27
N GLU A 96 16.93 -27.55 38.54
CA GLU A 96 15.61 -26.97 38.78
C GLU A 96 15.58 -26.20 40.10
N VAL A 97 16.15 -26.77 41.16
CA VAL A 97 16.24 -26.10 42.47
C VAL A 97 17.02 -24.78 42.34
N ARG A 98 18.13 -24.79 41.59
CA ARG A 98 18.94 -23.59 41.30
C ARG A 98 18.14 -22.55 40.50
N MET A 99 17.39 -22.99 39.48
CA MET A 99 16.51 -22.11 38.70
C MET A 99 15.44 -21.46 39.59
N ARG A 100 14.77 -22.23 40.46
CA ARG A 100 13.79 -21.70 41.41
C ARG A 100 14.39 -20.68 42.38
N GLN A 101 15.60 -20.93 42.87
CA GLN A 101 16.31 -19.98 43.73
C GLN A 101 16.58 -18.67 42.99
N TYR A 102 17.05 -18.71 41.74
CA TYR A 102 17.24 -17.51 40.93
C TYR A 102 15.93 -16.75 40.68
N LEU A 103 14.83 -17.45 40.41
CA LEU A 103 13.50 -16.83 40.25
C LEU A 103 13.04 -16.12 41.52
N LYS A 104 13.21 -16.74 42.70
CA LYS A 104 12.89 -16.11 44.00
C LYS A 104 13.73 -14.86 44.23
N LEU A 105 15.05 -14.97 44.04
CA LEU A 105 15.98 -13.84 44.19
C LEU A 105 15.65 -12.70 43.23
N SER A 106 15.27 -13.00 41.98
CA SER A 106 14.88 -12.00 41.00
C SER A 106 13.62 -11.24 41.43
N ASN A 107 12.61 -11.96 41.94
CA ASN A 107 11.36 -11.35 42.41
C ASN A 107 11.56 -10.50 43.67
N GLU A 108 12.48 -10.88 44.56
CA GLU A 108 12.72 -10.18 45.82
C GLU A 108 13.67 -8.98 45.69
N ARG A 109 14.69 -9.05 44.82
CA ARG A 109 15.78 -8.06 44.78
C ARG A 109 15.71 -7.05 43.65
N PHE A 110 14.92 -7.26 42.59
CA PHE A 110 15.13 -6.50 41.36
C PHE A 110 13.82 -6.07 40.66
N GLN A 111 13.37 -4.84 40.95
CA GLN A 111 12.61 -4.07 39.97
C GLN A 111 13.60 -3.49 38.97
N ALA A 112 13.88 -4.23 37.89
CA ALA A 112 14.64 -3.69 36.77
C ALA A 112 13.93 -2.44 36.26
N LYS A 113 14.51 -1.24 36.46
CA LYS A 113 14.08 -0.06 35.71
C LYS A 113 14.56 -0.25 34.28
N LEU A 114 13.67 -0.71 33.41
CA LEU A 114 13.87 -0.62 31.98
C LEU A 114 14.11 0.85 31.64
N PHE A 115 15.28 1.16 31.09
CA PHE A 115 15.55 2.49 30.55
C PHE A 115 14.68 2.67 29.31
N GLU A 116 13.49 3.25 29.50
CA GLU A 116 12.68 3.72 28.39
C GLU A 116 13.48 4.82 27.67
N HIS A 117 14.00 4.47 26.49
CA HIS A 117 14.52 5.48 25.59
C HIS A 117 13.33 6.33 25.14
N GLY A 118 13.46 7.65 25.23
CA GLY A 118 12.40 8.56 24.81
C GLY A 118 11.97 8.29 23.37
N LYS A 119 10.66 8.17 23.13
CA LYS A 119 10.12 8.00 21.78
C LYS A 119 10.34 9.30 21.00
N ALA A 120 10.73 9.18 19.73
CA ALA A 120 10.79 10.34 18.84
C ALA A 120 9.40 10.97 18.69
N SER A 121 9.36 12.29 18.48
CA SER A 121 8.10 12.99 18.23
C SER A 121 7.48 12.56 16.89
N ILE A 122 6.16 12.58 16.81
CA ILE A 122 5.39 12.20 15.61
C ILE A 122 5.84 12.95 14.35
N PRO A 123 6.09 14.27 14.36
CA PRO A 123 6.56 14.98 13.17
C PRO A 123 7.94 14.52 12.70
N THR A 124 8.86 14.24 13.64
CA THR A 124 10.20 13.73 13.32
C THR A 124 10.11 12.34 12.68
N LEU A 125 9.21 11.48 13.18
CA LEU A 125 8.95 10.17 12.59
C LEU A 125 8.36 10.29 11.18
N ILE A 126 7.36 11.16 10.99
CA ILE A 126 6.75 11.41 9.66
C ILE A 126 7.81 11.91 8.67
N TYR A 127 8.64 12.86 9.09
CA TYR A 127 9.69 13.41 8.24
C TYR A 127 10.74 12.36 7.87
N ALA A 128 11.23 11.58 8.85
CA ALA A 128 12.19 10.52 8.60
C ALA A 128 11.64 9.43 7.66
N LEU A 129 10.39 9.00 7.88
CA LEU A 129 9.72 8.01 7.03
C LEU A 129 9.40 8.55 5.64
N PHE A 130 9.08 9.84 5.53
CA PHE A 130 8.90 10.51 4.25
C PHE A 130 10.20 10.53 3.46
N LEU A 131 11.31 10.95 4.08
CA LEU A 131 12.63 10.94 3.45
C LEU A 131 13.05 9.54 3.00
N ARG A 132 12.80 8.51 3.84
CA ARG A 132 13.03 7.11 3.48
C ARG A 132 12.21 6.72 2.24
N SER A 133 10.89 6.90 2.31
CA SER A 133 9.98 6.49 1.23
C SER A 133 10.24 7.24 -0.08
N PHE A 134 10.51 8.55 0.01
CA PHE A 134 10.82 9.38 -1.15
C PHE A 134 12.15 8.98 -1.79
N LYS A 135 13.17 8.68 -0.99
CA LYS A 135 14.46 8.19 -1.46
C LYS A 135 14.34 6.81 -2.13
N ASP A 136 13.51 5.93 -1.57
CA ASP A 136 13.22 4.62 -2.16
C ASP A 136 12.51 4.77 -3.51
N ASN A 137 11.54 5.69 -3.61
CA ASN A 137 10.84 5.99 -4.86
C ASN A 137 11.78 6.55 -5.94
N ILE A 138 12.68 7.49 -5.60
CA ILE A 138 13.65 8.06 -6.54
C ILE A 138 14.67 7.00 -7.00
N ARG A 139 15.10 6.12 -6.10
CA ARG A 139 16.07 5.06 -6.40
C ARG A 139 15.47 3.89 -7.17
N ASN A 140 14.15 3.85 -7.33
CA ASN A 140 13.46 2.86 -8.13
C ASN A 140 13.19 3.44 -9.54
N PRO A 141 14.11 3.26 -10.52
CA PRO A 141 13.97 3.88 -11.84
C PRO A 141 12.73 3.36 -12.60
N SER A 142 12.35 2.10 -12.38
CA SER A 142 11.14 1.52 -12.96
C SER A 142 9.87 2.19 -12.44
N PHE A 143 9.90 2.73 -11.22
CA PHE A 143 8.75 3.42 -10.65
C PHE A 143 8.65 4.87 -11.12
N LEU A 144 9.75 5.63 -11.09
CA LEU A 144 9.72 7.06 -11.41
C LEU A 144 9.90 7.33 -12.91
N TRP A 145 11.01 6.87 -13.50
CA TRP A 145 11.39 7.22 -14.87
C TRP A 145 10.50 6.54 -15.90
N ALA A 146 10.19 5.26 -15.72
CA ALA A 146 9.34 4.55 -16.68
C ALA A 146 7.92 5.15 -16.76
N ARG A 147 7.36 5.59 -15.63
CA ARG A 147 6.08 6.29 -15.59
C ARG A 147 6.13 7.65 -16.28
N LEU A 148 7.12 8.47 -15.93
CA LEU A 148 7.26 9.79 -16.54
C LEU A 148 7.42 9.69 -18.06
N VAL A 149 8.27 8.75 -18.52
CA VAL A 149 8.44 8.48 -19.96
C VAL A 149 7.14 7.98 -20.58
N GLN A 150 6.42 7.05 -19.94
CA GLN A 150 5.13 6.56 -20.43
C GLN A 150 4.09 7.70 -20.55
N LYS A 151 4.01 8.61 -19.57
CA LYS A 151 3.11 9.77 -19.59
C LYS A 151 3.48 10.78 -20.68
N VAL A 152 4.77 11.03 -20.89
CA VAL A 152 5.24 11.87 -22.01
C VAL A 152 4.83 11.23 -23.35
N ILE A 153 5.05 9.93 -23.53
CA ILE A 153 4.67 9.21 -24.75
C ILE A 153 3.14 9.26 -24.95
N MET A 154 2.35 9.06 -23.90
CA MET A 154 0.88 9.15 -23.99
C MET A 154 0.38 10.56 -24.26
N GLY A 155 1.01 11.59 -23.67
CA GLY A 155 0.70 12.98 -23.96
C GLY A 155 1.00 13.35 -25.41
N LEU A 156 2.14 12.90 -25.94
CA LEU A 156 2.48 13.05 -27.35
C LEU A 156 1.52 12.28 -28.25
N PHE A 157 1.22 11.02 -27.95
CA PHE A 157 0.30 10.18 -28.72
C PHE A 157 -1.10 10.78 -28.79
N LEU A 158 -1.66 11.20 -27.66
CA LEU A 158 -2.99 11.81 -27.63
C LEU A 158 -2.99 13.17 -28.35
N GLY A 159 -1.94 13.96 -28.14
CA GLY A 159 -1.76 15.26 -28.79
C GLY A 159 -1.66 15.15 -30.30
N THR A 160 -0.94 14.16 -30.83
CA THR A 160 -0.82 13.94 -32.27
C THR A 160 -2.05 13.27 -32.87
N LEU A 161 -2.75 12.41 -32.12
CA LEU A 161 -3.98 11.77 -32.56
C LEU A 161 -5.08 12.79 -32.90
N TYR A 162 -5.20 13.85 -32.11
CA TYR A 162 -6.20 14.91 -32.27
C TYR A 162 -5.57 16.26 -32.63
N LEU A 163 -4.45 16.23 -33.37
CA LEU A 163 -3.64 17.42 -33.67
C LEU A 163 -4.48 18.56 -34.27
N GLN A 164 -4.52 19.69 -33.57
CA GLN A 164 -5.22 20.92 -34.00
C GLN A 164 -6.64 20.64 -34.54
N THR A 165 -7.45 20.00 -33.71
CA THR A 165 -8.81 19.61 -34.08
C THR A 165 -9.65 20.85 -34.41
N GLU A 166 -10.21 20.88 -35.63
CA GLU A 166 -11.11 21.96 -36.05
C GLU A 166 -12.44 21.91 -35.28
N MET A 167 -13.03 23.07 -35.01
CA MET A 167 -14.31 23.17 -34.28
C MET A 167 -15.51 22.90 -35.20
N ASN A 168 -15.65 21.64 -35.63
CA ASN A 168 -16.77 21.09 -36.37
C ASN A 168 -17.41 19.92 -35.58
N GLN A 169 -18.41 19.24 -36.12
CA GLN A 169 -19.14 18.21 -35.35
C GLN A 169 -18.28 16.98 -35.03
N ASP A 170 -17.36 16.59 -35.92
CA ASP A 170 -16.38 15.54 -35.65
C ASP A 170 -15.37 16.00 -34.59
N GLY A 171 -14.98 17.28 -34.63
CA GLY A 171 -14.09 17.89 -33.66
C GLY A 171 -14.66 17.93 -32.25
N ILE A 172 -15.97 18.18 -32.10
CA ILE A 172 -16.65 18.07 -30.80
C ILE A 172 -16.51 16.63 -30.26
N SER A 173 -16.74 15.62 -31.10
CA SER A 173 -16.61 14.21 -30.71
C SER A 173 -15.16 13.86 -30.33
N ASN A 174 -14.19 14.35 -31.09
CA ASN A 174 -12.76 14.19 -30.82
C ASN A 174 -12.36 14.81 -29.48
N ILE A 175 -12.78 16.05 -29.20
CA ILE A 175 -12.50 16.75 -27.94
C ILE A 175 -13.17 16.03 -26.75
N LYS A 176 -14.44 15.62 -26.88
CA LYS A 176 -15.13 14.79 -25.87
C LYS A 176 -14.33 13.52 -25.57
N GLY A 177 -13.87 12.82 -26.60
CA GLY A 177 -13.03 11.63 -26.48
C GLY A 177 -11.69 11.91 -25.79
N ALA A 178 -11.01 12.99 -26.17
CA ALA A 178 -9.73 13.38 -25.58
C ALA A 178 -9.84 13.73 -24.09
N LEU A 179 -10.86 14.51 -23.69
CA LEU A 179 -11.11 14.86 -22.30
C LEU A 179 -11.47 13.64 -21.45
N PHE A 180 -12.25 12.70 -22.00
CA PHE A 180 -12.52 11.43 -21.30
C PHE A 180 -11.28 10.54 -21.19
N TYR A 181 -10.40 10.58 -22.18
CA TYR A 181 -9.12 9.88 -22.14
C TYR A 181 -8.21 10.43 -21.04
N TYR A 182 -8.17 11.76 -20.81
CA TYR A 182 -7.44 12.31 -19.65
C TYR A 182 -7.87 11.66 -18.34
N ILE A 183 -9.18 11.55 -18.11
CA ILE A 183 -9.72 10.95 -16.90
C ILE A 183 -9.31 9.49 -16.80
N SER A 184 -9.46 8.75 -17.89
CA SER A 184 -9.15 7.32 -17.95
C SER A 184 -7.68 7.07 -17.67
N GLU A 185 -6.79 7.75 -18.38
CA GLU A 185 -5.35 7.56 -18.29
C GLU A 185 -4.78 8.00 -16.93
N LEU A 186 -5.26 9.13 -16.37
CA LEU A 186 -4.89 9.56 -15.01
C LEU A 186 -5.43 8.61 -13.94
N THR A 187 -6.56 7.96 -14.19
CA THR A 187 -7.16 7.03 -13.23
C THR A 187 -6.47 5.66 -13.24
N TYR A 188 -6.43 4.99 -14.39
CA TYR A 188 -5.98 3.61 -14.48
C TYR A 188 -4.48 3.48 -14.16
N SER A 189 -3.63 4.37 -14.69
CA SER A 189 -2.18 4.29 -14.43
C SER A 189 -1.84 4.47 -12.95
N THR A 190 -2.61 5.33 -12.27
CA THR A 190 -2.37 5.73 -10.88
C THR A 190 -2.90 4.69 -9.90
N VAL A 191 -4.14 4.21 -10.08
CA VAL A 191 -4.72 3.15 -9.24
C VAL A 191 -3.87 1.89 -9.30
N PHE A 192 -3.62 1.35 -10.49
CA PHE A 192 -2.84 0.12 -10.64
C PHE A 192 -1.39 0.31 -10.24
N GLY A 193 -0.88 1.52 -10.42
CA GLY A 193 0.46 1.88 -9.99
C GLY A 193 0.66 1.76 -8.49
N ILE A 194 -0.19 2.43 -7.71
CA ILE A 194 -0.14 2.40 -6.25
C ILE A 194 -0.37 0.98 -5.71
N GLN A 195 -1.29 0.23 -6.32
CA GLN A 195 -1.64 -1.13 -5.91
C GLN A 195 -0.46 -2.09 -5.87
N THR A 196 0.57 -1.85 -6.68
CA THR A 196 1.74 -2.72 -6.74
C THR A 196 2.62 -2.63 -5.48
N PHE A 197 2.66 -1.48 -4.78
CA PHE A 197 3.72 -1.19 -3.80
C PHE A 197 3.30 -1.33 -2.33
N LEU A 198 2.07 -0.99 -1.98
CA LEU A 198 1.66 -1.04 -0.57
C LEU A 198 1.56 -2.48 -0.02
N PRO A 199 1.05 -3.48 -0.77
CA PRO A 199 0.99 -4.85 -0.27
C PRO A 199 2.36 -5.49 -0.05
N SER A 200 3.37 -5.14 -0.84
CA SER A 200 4.75 -5.66 -0.66
C SER A 200 5.43 -5.08 0.57
N ASP A 201 5.08 -3.86 0.96
CA ASP A 201 5.65 -3.19 2.14
C ASP A 201 4.97 -3.61 3.45
N PHE A 202 3.80 -4.26 3.37
CA PHE A 202 2.99 -4.60 4.53
C PHE A 202 3.73 -5.46 5.58
N PRO A 203 4.49 -6.51 5.22
CA PRO A 203 5.24 -7.30 6.21
C PRO A 203 6.29 -6.47 6.98
N LEU A 204 6.94 -5.51 6.30
CA LEU A 204 7.88 -4.60 6.92
C LEU A 204 7.17 -3.66 7.90
N LEU A 205 6.04 -3.08 7.49
CA LEU A 205 5.21 -2.24 8.34
C LEU A 205 4.78 -2.97 9.62
N VAL A 206 4.26 -4.18 9.50
CA VAL A 206 3.77 -4.98 10.65
C VAL A 206 4.90 -5.25 11.63
N ARG A 207 6.08 -5.63 11.12
CA ARG A 207 7.28 -5.83 11.94
C ARG A 207 7.69 -4.55 12.66
N GLU A 208 7.88 -3.44 11.94
CA GLU A 208 8.31 -2.16 12.53
C GLU A 208 7.29 -1.60 13.53
N TYR A 209 6.00 -1.84 13.31
CA TYR A 209 4.92 -1.48 14.23
C TYR A 209 4.94 -2.31 15.51
N HIS A 210 5.05 -3.64 15.42
CA HIS A 210 5.09 -4.52 16.60
C HIS A 210 6.41 -4.42 17.37
N ASP A 211 7.50 -4.06 16.71
CA ASP A 211 8.77 -3.67 17.34
C ASP A 211 8.68 -2.31 18.07
N GLY A 212 7.56 -1.58 17.91
CA GLY A 212 7.28 -0.33 18.61
C GLY A 212 8.03 0.88 18.06
N ILE A 213 8.50 0.82 16.81
CA ILE A 213 9.34 1.88 16.20
C ILE A 213 8.51 3.14 15.90
N TYR A 214 7.33 2.98 15.29
CA TYR A 214 6.43 4.09 14.97
C TYR A 214 4.96 3.65 14.88
N PRO A 215 3.99 4.57 15.11
CA PRO A 215 2.57 4.27 14.91
C PRO A 215 2.17 4.27 13.43
N VAL A 216 1.11 3.54 13.09
CA VAL A 216 0.62 3.37 11.70
C VAL A 216 0.37 4.71 10.98
N ILE A 217 -0.11 5.73 11.70
CA ILE A 217 -0.35 7.06 11.12
C ILE A 217 0.91 7.71 10.55
N CYS A 218 2.06 7.51 11.18
CA CYS A 218 3.32 8.06 10.69
C CYS A 218 3.68 7.45 9.34
N TYR A 219 3.59 6.13 9.22
CA TYR A 219 3.81 5.43 7.95
C TYR A 219 2.82 5.86 6.87
N TYR A 220 1.53 5.89 7.20
CA TYR A 220 0.47 6.19 6.24
C TYR A 220 0.62 7.59 5.62
N LEU A 221 0.82 8.61 6.47
CA LEU A 221 1.02 9.98 5.99
C LEU A 221 2.31 10.13 5.19
N SER A 222 3.43 9.55 5.66
CA SER A 222 4.69 9.60 4.93
C SER A 222 4.62 8.96 3.55
N LYS A 223 3.87 7.85 3.41
CA LYS A 223 3.66 7.19 2.12
C LYS A 223 2.81 8.03 1.19
N ILE A 224 1.68 8.59 1.67
CA ILE A 224 0.85 9.53 0.90
C ILE A 224 1.68 10.71 0.39
N MET A 225 2.44 11.35 1.27
CA MET A 225 3.29 12.49 0.93
C MET A 225 4.39 12.11 -0.07
N SER A 226 4.87 10.87 -0.06
CA SER A 226 5.90 10.40 -1.00
C SER A 226 5.34 10.06 -2.39
N TYR A 227 4.10 9.60 -2.49
CA TYR A 227 3.48 9.16 -3.74
C TYR A 227 2.77 10.29 -4.47
N LEU A 228 1.93 11.08 -3.78
CA LEU A 228 1.10 12.10 -4.41
C LEU A 228 1.89 13.05 -5.34
N PRO A 229 3.07 13.60 -4.94
CA PRO A 229 3.83 14.48 -5.82
C PRO A 229 4.33 13.80 -7.09
N ILE A 230 4.70 12.52 -7.02
CA ILE A 230 5.24 11.78 -8.16
C ILE A 230 4.18 11.61 -9.24
N PHE A 231 3.00 11.13 -8.86
CA PHE A 231 1.86 10.99 -9.77
C PHE A 231 1.42 12.35 -10.30
N THR A 232 1.27 13.35 -9.42
CA THR A 232 0.88 14.71 -9.84
C THR A 232 1.81 15.31 -10.91
N ILE A 233 3.13 15.11 -10.78
CA ILE A 233 4.10 15.60 -11.77
C ILE A 233 3.93 14.89 -13.12
N ASP A 234 3.76 13.57 -13.12
CA ASP A 234 3.63 12.79 -14.36
C ASP A 234 2.32 13.11 -15.11
N GLY A 235 1.22 13.31 -14.37
CA GLY A 235 -0.08 13.70 -14.91
C GLY A 235 -0.05 15.11 -15.48
N ILE A 236 0.56 16.07 -14.77
CA ILE A 236 0.77 17.44 -15.26
C ILE A 236 1.57 17.42 -16.56
N CYS A 237 2.65 16.65 -16.65
CA CYS A 237 3.45 16.54 -17.87
C CYS A 237 2.60 16.09 -19.06
N MET A 238 1.78 15.05 -18.89
CA MET A 238 0.90 14.54 -19.95
C MET A 238 -0.09 15.62 -20.44
N VAL A 239 -0.80 16.28 -19.52
CA VAL A 239 -1.81 17.30 -19.84
C VAL A 239 -1.16 18.52 -20.50
N CYS A 240 -0.03 18.99 -20.00
CA CYS A 240 0.69 20.13 -20.59
C CYS A 240 1.09 19.88 -22.05
N ILE A 241 1.57 18.67 -22.37
CA ILE A 241 1.98 18.32 -23.74
C ILE A 241 0.76 18.22 -24.66
N SER A 242 -0.26 17.48 -24.24
CA SER A 242 -1.43 17.18 -25.08
C SER A 242 -2.37 18.38 -25.26
N TYR A 243 -2.54 19.24 -24.26
CA TYR A 243 -3.48 20.36 -24.30
C TYR A 243 -3.28 21.28 -25.51
N TYR A 244 -2.04 21.72 -25.73
CA TYR A 244 -1.70 22.61 -26.83
C TYR A 244 -1.60 21.88 -28.19
N LEU A 245 -1.25 20.59 -28.18
CA LEU A 245 -1.22 19.80 -29.42
C LEU A 245 -2.62 19.55 -29.97
N ILE A 246 -3.59 19.22 -29.11
CA ILE A 246 -4.98 19.00 -29.49
C ILE A 246 -5.61 20.28 -30.05
N GLY A 247 -5.20 21.45 -29.54
CA GLY A 247 -5.80 22.74 -29.89
C GLY A 247 -7.01 23.10 -29.02
N LEU A 248 -7.00 22.69 -27.75
CA LEU A 248 -8.02 23.10 -26.76
C LEU A 248 -8.00 24.62 -26.55
N TYR A 249 -9.06 25.16 -25.96
CA TYR A 249 -9.25 26.61 -25.84
C TYR A 249 -8.03 27.32 -25.23
N PRO A 250 -7.40 28.29 -25.93
CA PRO A 250 -6.02 28.71 -25.66
C PRO A 250 -5.85 29.66 -24.46
N THR A 251 -6.87 29.86 -23.63
CA THR A 251 -6.84 30.83 -22.53
C THR A 251 -6.18 30.23 -21.29
N PHE A 252 -5.27 30.99 -20.67
CA PHE A 252 -4.53 30.55 -19.47
C PHE A 252 -5.44 30.12 -18.32
N THR A 253 -6.57 30.81 -18.10
CA THR A 253 -7.55 30.44 -17.06
C THR A 253 -8.19 29.10 -17.35
N THR A 254 -8.55 28.81 -18.61
CA THR A 254 -9.16 27.54 -19.02
C THR A 254 -8.15 26.40 -18.91
N PHE A 255 -6.90 26.64 -19.29
CA PHE A 255 -5.80 25.70 -19.10
C PHE A 255 -5.56 25.38 -17.62
N LEU A 256 -5.46 26.41 -16.77
CA LEU A 256 -5.23 26.23 -15.34
C LEU A 256 -6.38 25.48 -14.66
N THR A 257 -7.63 25.80 -15.01
CA THR A 257 -8.80 25.08 -14.51
C THR A 257 -8.78 23.62 -14.94
N THR A 258 -8.44 23.33 -16.21
CA THR A 258 -8.27 21.96 -16.71
C THR A 258 -7.22 21.20 -15.90
N LEU A 259 -6.07 21.83 -15.65
CA LEU A 259 -4.99 21.25 -14.85
C LEU A 259 -5.44 20.94 -13.42
N ILE A 260 -6.15 21.86 -12.76
CA ILE A 260 -6.70 21.64 -11.41
C ILE A 260 -7.70 20.47 -11.40
N ILE A 261 -8.60 20.40 -12.39
CA ILE A 261 -9.56 19.29 -12.51
C ILE A 261 -8.83 17.95 -12.68
N CYS A 262 -7.82 17.90 -13.55
CA CYS A 262 -6.99 16.71 -13.76
C CYS A 262 -6.25 16.27 -12.48
N ILE A 263 -5.71 17.22 -11.70
CA ILE A 263 -5.08 16.92 -10.41
C ILE A 263 -6.09 16.34 -9.42
N LEU A 264 -7.32 16.89 -9.35
CA LEU A 264 -8.36 16.34 -8.48
C LEU A 264 -8.80 14.94 -8.89
N ILE A 265 -8.88 14.65 -10.20
CA ILE A 265 -9.15 13.30 -10.72
C ILE A 265 -8.03 12.35 -10.28
N GLU A 266 -6.77 12.74 -10.48
CA GLU A 266 -5.61 11.93 -10.14
C GLU A 266 -5.49 11.68 -8.62
N TRP A 267 -5.82 12.68 -7.80
CA TRP A 267 -5.83 12.52 -6.34
C TRP A 267 -6.99 11.64 -5.87
N SER A 268 -8.15 11.71 -6.54
CA SER A 268 -9.28 10.79 -6.29
C SER A 268 -8.90 9.34 -6.61
N ALA A 269 -8.27 9.13 -7.77
CA ALA A 269 -7.71 7.84 -8.17
C ALA A 269 -6.63 7.35 -7.19
N SER A 270 -5.74 8.24 -6.77
CA SER A 270 -4.69 7.93 -5.78
C SER A 270 -5.28 7.49 -4.45
N GLY A 271 -6.31 8.19 -3.96
CA GLY A 271 -7.03 7.84 -2.74
C GLY A 271 -7.58 6.42 -2.81
N VAL A 272 -8.30 6.07 -3.88
CA VAL A 272 -8.87 4.73 -4.05
C VAL A 272 -7.79 3.67 -4.18
N GLY A 273 -6.73 3.97 -4.94
CA GLY A 273 -5.55 3.11 -5.02
C GLY A 273 -4.99 2.78 -3.64
N ILE A 274 -4.74 3.80 -2.81
CA ILE A 274 -4.19 3.64 -1.45
C ILE A 274 -5.17 2.90 -0.54
N MET A 275 -6.46 3.22 -0.61
CA MET A 275 -7.50 2.56 0.17
C MET A 275 -7.55 1.06 -0.13
N LEU A 276 -7.67 0.68 -1.41
CA LEU A 276 -7.75 -0.71 -1.82
C LEU A 276 -6.47 -1.47 -1.48
N SER A 277 -5.31 -0.83 -1.63
CA SER A 277 -4.02 -1.44 -1.28
C SER A 277 -3.86 -1.65 0.22
N SER A 278 -4.42 -0.75 1.03
CA SER A 278 -4.37 -0.84 2.50
C SER A 278 -5.20 -2.02 3.01
N ILE A 279 -6.40 -2.18 2.44
CA ILE A 279 -7.37 -3.20 2.85
C ILE A 279 -7.03 -4.59 2.26
N SER A 280 -6.46 -4.63 1.06
CA SER A 280 -6.27 -5.90 0.34
C SER A 280 -5.00 -6.65 0.77
N PRO A 281 -5.07 -7.98 1.00
CA PRO A 281 -3.93 -8.77 1.42
C PRO A 281 -2.84 -8.85 0.35
N THR A 282 -3.22 -8.88 -0.92
CA THR A 282 -2.33 -9.02 -2.08
C THR A 282 -2.73 -8.06 -3.19
N TYR A 283 -1.78 -7.80 -4.10
CA TYR A 283 -2.03 -7.05 -5.33
C TYR A 283 -3.19 -7.64 -6.15
N ALA A 284 -3.22 -8.97 -6.31
CA ALA A 284 -4.24 -9.65 -7.10
C ALA A 284 -5.66 -9.42 -6.56
N VAL A 285 -5.84 -9.41 -5.23
CA VAL A 285 -7.13 -9.11 -4.61
C VAL A 285 -7.51 -7.64 -4.84
N ALA A 286 -6.56 -6.72 -4.68
CA ALA A 286 -6.78 -5.30 -4.92
C ALA A 286 -7.23 -5.01 -6.38
N VAL A 287 -6.59 -5.65 -7.36
CA VAL A 287 -6.93 -5.51 -8.80
C VAL A 287 -8.29 -6.13 -9.13
N SER A 288 -8.59 -7.29 -8.53
CA SER A 288 -9.88 -7.97 -8.74
C SER A 288 -11.06 -7.12 -8.28
N ILE A 289 -10.85 -6.24 -7.30
CA ILE A 289 -11.86 -5.27 -6.82
C ILE A 289 -11.83 -3.98 -7.64
N SER A 290 -10.64 -3.41 -7.90
CA SER A 290 -10.55 -2.14 -8.63
C SER A 290 -11.01 -2.25 -10.08
N GLY A 291 -10.70 -3.34 -10.79
CA GLY A 291 -11.03 -3.49 -12.21
C GLY A 291 -12.52 -3.26 -12.52
N PRO A 292 -13.43 -4.11 -11.98
CA PRO A 292 -14.87 -3.95 -12.19
C PRO A 292 -15.40 -2.61 -11.68
N LEU A 293 -14.91 -2.13 -10.53
CA LEU A 293 -15.31 -0.85 -9.96
C LEU A 293 -15.00 0.32 -10.89
N LEU A 294 -13.79 0.37 -11.43
CA LEU A 294 -13.36 1.40 -12.38
C LEU A 294 -14.12 1.32 -13.70
N THR A 295 -14.45 0.11 -14.19
CA THR A 295 -15.30 -0.06 -15.37
C THR A 295 -16.69 0.52 -15.14
N VAL A 296 -17.30 0.24 -13.98
CA VAL A 296 -18.61 0.78 -13.61
C VAL A 296 -18.57 2.31 -13.52
N PHE A 297 -17.53 2.88 -12.91
CA PHE A 297 -17.35 4.33 -12.83
C PHE A 297 -17.12 4.98 -14.20
N SER A 298 -16.36 4.33 -15.08
CA SER A 298 -16.11 4.80 -16.45
C SER A 298 -17.39 4.82 -17.29
N ILE A 299 -18.18 3.73 -17.29
CA ILE A 299 -19.45 3.65 -18.03
C ILE A 299 -20.46 4.70 -17.54
N THR A 300 -20.51 4.94 -16.23
CA THR A 300 -21.38 5.95 -15.61
C THR A 300 -20.78 7.36 -15.58
N GLY A 301 -19.65 7.58 -16.24
CA GLY A 301 -18.91 8.85 -16.26
C GLY A 301 -19.50 9.95 -17.15
N GLY A 302 -20.56 9.66 -17.92
CA GLY A 302 -21.29 10.64 -18.74
C GLY A 302 -20.96 10.63 -20.23
N LEU A 303 -19.85 10.03 -20.66
CA LEU A 303 -19.54 9.85 -22.09
C LEU A 303 -20.35 8.70 -22.72
N TYR A 304 -20.29 7.50 -22.13
CA TYR A 304 -20.93 6.30 -22.68
C TYR A 304 -22.43 6.22 -22.43
N SER A 305 -22.91 6.91 -21.39
CA SER A 305 -24.32 6.91 -21.01
C SER A 305 -24.68 8.28 -20.49
N ASN A 306 -25.78 8.81 -20.98
CA ASN A 306 -26.28 10.10 -20.55
C ASN A 306 -26.87 9.97 -19.13
N ILE A 307 -26.40 10.82 -18.21
CA ILE A 307 -26.61 10.73 -16.76
C ILE A 307 -28.09 10.68 -16.38
N LYS A 308 -28.94 11.47 -17.04
CA LYS A 308 -30.39 11.49 -16.74
C LYS A 308 -31.13 10.29 -17.30
N THR A 309 -30.58 9.60 -18.29
CA THR A 309 -31.17 8.40 -18.90
C THR A 309 -30.87 7.12 -18.13
N ILE A 310 -29.93 7.16 -17.18
CA ILE A 310 -29.59 6.02 -16.33
C ILE A 310 -30.81 5.64 -15.47
N PRO A 311 -31.21 4.34 -15.43
CA PRO A 311 -32.33 3.88 -14.62
C PRO A 311 -32.16 4.23 -13.15
N GLU A 312 -33.26 4.62 -12.48
CA GLU A 312 -33.23 5.14 -11.10
C GLU A 312 -32.61 4.16 -10.10
N SER A 313 -32.76 2.86 -10.33
CA SER A 313 -32.21 1.79 -9.48
C SER A 313 -30.67 1.76 -9.43
N VAL A 314 -29.98 2.18 -10.51
CA VAL A 314 -28.51 2.18 -10.61
C VAL A 314 -27.91 3.57 -10.66
N ARG A 315 -28.76 4.61 -10.73
CA ARG A 315 -28.37 6.01 -10.80
C ARG A 315 -27.49 6.45 -9.63
N TRP A 316 -27.59 5.83 -8.46
CA TRP A 316 -26.79 6.20 -7.28
C TRP A 316 -25.27 6.06 -7.48
N VAL A 317 -24.82 5.15 -8.35
CA VAL A 317 -23.39 4.86 -8.61
C VAL A 317 -22.63 6.09 -9.08
N GLN A 318 -23.30 6.92 -9.89
CA GLN A 318 -22.71 8.10 -10.50
C GLN A 318 -22.25 9.14 -9.46
N TYR A 319 -22.78 9.12 -8.23
CA TYR A 319 -22.41 10.04 -7.16
C TYR A 319 -21.11 9.64 -6.45
N PHE A 320 -20.65 8.40 -6.65
CA PHE A 320 -19.36 7.91 -6.17
C PHE A 320 -18.28 7.97 -7.26
N SER A 321 -18.67 8.24 -8.50
CA SER A 321 -17.78 8.21 -9.66
C SER A 321 -17.11 9.57 -9.89
N TRP A 322 -15.81 9.67 -9.62
CA TRP A 322 -15.03 10.86 -10.01
C TRP A 322 -14.92 11.01 -11.53
N PHE A 323 -15.19 9.96 -12.32
CA PHE A 323 -15.30 10.08 -13.78
C PHE A 323 -16.41 11.05 -14.15
N ARG A 324 -17.57 10.96 -13.49
CA ARG A 324 -18.70 11.87 -13.74
C ARG A 324 -18.31 13.31 -13.44
N PHE A 325 -17.86 13.58 -12.21
CA PHE A 325 -17.57 14.94 -11.75
C PHE A 325 -16.40 15.57 -12.52
N GLY A 326 -15.37 14.78 -12.82
CA GLY A 326 -14.24 15.19 -13.65
C GLY A 326 -14.68 15.50 -15.07
N TYR A 327 -15.44 14.62 -15.71
CA TYR A 327 -15.88 14.79 -17.09
C TYR A 327 -16.84 15.96 -17.26
N GLU A 328 -17.83 16.11 -16.38
CA GLU A 328 -18.73 17.27 -16.38
C GLU A 328 -17.93 18.58 -16.25
N SER A 329 -16.95 18.63 -15.35
CA SER A 329 -16.13 19.83 -15.13
C SER A 329 -15.23 20.16 -16.33
N LEU A 330 -14.61 19.15 -16.96
CA LEU A 330 -13.78 19.33 -18.16
C LEU A 330 -14.61 19.81 -19.35
N ILE A 331 -15.78 19.20 -19.57
CA ILE A 331 -16.70 19.58 -20.64
C ILE A 331 -17.21 21.00 -20.45
N ILE A 332 -17.62 21.38 -19.23
CA ILE A 332 -18.06 22.76 -18.95
C ILE A 332 -16.91 23.74 -19.21
N ASN A 333 -15.72 23.46 -18.71
CA ASN A 333 -14.58 24.37 -18.84
C ASN A 333 -14.16 24.59 -20.31
N GLU A 334 -14.17 23.54 -21.14
CA GLU A 334 -13.81 23.65 -22.56
C GLU A 334 -14.91 24.30 -23.39
N PHE A 335 -16.15 23.78 -23.31
CA PHE A 335 -17.21 24.16 -24.24
C PHE A 335 -17.92 25.47 -23.88
N SER A 336 -17.77 26.01 -22.66
CA SER A 336 -18.45 27.26 -22.27
C SER A 336 -18.06 28.49 -23.10
N HIS A 337 -16.95 28.42 -23.84
CA HIS A 337 -16.42 29.53 -24.62
C HIS A 337 -16.86 29.55 -26.10
N TYR A 338 -17.53 28.49 -26.57
CA TYR A 338 -17.91 28.35 -27.99
C TYR A 338 -19.39 28.70 -28.20
N ASP A 339 -19.68 29.89 -28.73
CA ASP A 339 -21.05 30.34 -28.97
C ASP A 339 -21.63 29.90 -30.32
N ASN A 340 -20.79 29.71 -31.35
CA ASN A 340 -21.22 29.33 -32.69
C ASN A 340 -20.30 28.24 -33.27
N ILE A 341 -20.84 27.05 -33.44
CA ILE A 341 -20.12 25.88 -33.97
C ILE A 341 -20.79 25.44 -35.28
N SER A 342 -19.95 25.15 -36.28
CA SER A 342 -20.41 24.67 -37.58
C SER A 342 -21.20 23.35 -37.45
N CYS A 343 -22.37 23.28 -38.09
CA CYS A 343 -23.16 22.05 -38.25
C CYS A 343 -22.65 21.16 -39.41
N ALA A 344 -21.47 21.43 -39.95
CA ALA A 344 -20.86 20.59 -40.97
C ALA A 344 -19.99 19.49 -40.31
N LEU A 345 -19.98 18.32 -40.93
CA LEU A 345 -18.96 17.29 -40.71
C LEU A 345 -17.66 17.70 -41.42
N SER A 346 -16.56 17.01 -41.15
CA SER A 346 -15.25 17.28 -41.79
C SER A 346 -15.30 17.14 -43.31
N ASP A 347 -16.18 16.28 -43.83
CA ASP A 347 -16.43 16.10 -45.27
C ASP A 347 -17.39 17.15 -45.88
N GLY A 348 -17.81 18.17 -45.11
CA GLY A 348 -18.74 19.21 -45.54
C GLY A 348 -20.21 18.77 -45.63
N LYS A 349 -20.53 17.51 -45.28
CA LYS A 349 -21.91 17.00 -45.25
C LYS A 349 -22.65 17.52 -44.00
N PRO A 350 -23.95 17.83 -44.10
CA PRO A 350 -24.75 18.20 -42.94
C PRO A 350 -24.96 16.98 -42.03
N THR A 351 -24.77 17.16 -40.73
CA THR A 351 -25.12 16.15 -39.71
C THR A 351 -26.62 16.15 -39.41
N THR A 352 -27.16 14.99 -39.05
CA THR A 352 -28.52 14.84 -38.54
C THR A 352 -28.71 15.37 -37.12
N ILE A 353 -27.63 15.43 -36.32
CA ILE A 353 -27.63 15.97 -34.96
C ILE A 353 -26.58 17.09 -34.93
N CYS A 354 -27.02 18.34 -34.88
CA CYS A 354 -26.10 19.48 -34.78
C CYS A 354 -26.06 20.05 -33.36
N GLU A 355 -24.86 20.09 -32.80
CA GLU A 355 -24.54 20.85 -31.58
C GLU A 355 -23.98 22.21 -32.00
N ASN A 356 -24.86 23.20 -32.15
CA ASN A 356 -24.54 24.51 -32.74
C ASN A 356 -23.80 25.47 -31.79
N SER A 357 -23.70 25.11 -30.51
CA SER A 357 -23.08 25.92 -29.46
C SER A 357 -22.55 24.99 -28.37
N GLY A 358 -21.55 25.44 -27.63
CA GLY A 358 -21.03 24.69 -26.49
C GLY A 358 -22.07 24.49 -25.39
N LYS A 359 -23.03 25.41 -25.23
CA LYS A 359 -24.20 25.21 -24.36
C LYS A 359 -25.07 24.04 -24.82
N SER A 360 -25.25 23.86 -26.15
CA SER A 360 -25.94 22.70 -26.70
C SER A 360 -25.18 21.41 -26.39
N VAL A 361 -23.85 21.42 -26.50
CA VAL A 361 -22.99 20.26 -26.15
C VAL A 361 -23.18 19.84 -24.69
N ILE A 362 -23.13 20.80 -23.77
CA ILE A 362 -23.30 20.59 -22.33
C ILE A 362 -24.71 20.06 -22.02
N ASN A 363 -25.74 20.68 -22.59
CA ASN A 363 -27.14 20.29 -22.36
C ASN A 363 -27.47 18.91 -22.95
N ASN A 364 -26.90 18.54 -24.10
CA ASN A 364 -27.09 17.22 -24.69
C ASN A 364 -26.54 16.10 -23.81
N LEU A 365 -25.49 16.37 -23.02
CA LEU A 365 -24.96 15.45 -22.01
C LEU A 365 -25.72 15.54 -20.67
N ASN A 366 -26.75 16.38 -20.58
CA ASN A 366 -27.52 16.70 -19.38
C ASN A 366 -26.67 17.24 -18.21
N PHE A 367 -25.61 17.98 -18.55
CA PHE A 367 -24.77 18.71 -17.61
C PHE A 367 -25.29 20.12 -17.38
N GLU A 368 -24.95 20.72 -16.23
CA GLU A 368 -25.33 22.08 -15.89
C GLU A 368 -24.08 22.91 -15.60
N MET A 369 -23.94 24.07 -16.26
CA MET A 369 -22.75 24.94 -16.14
C MET A 369 -22.46 25.39 -14.69
N SER A 370 -23.50 25.51 -13.85
CA SER A 370 -23.36 25.86 -12.43
C SER A 370 -22.66 24.79 -11.59
N ASN A 371 -22.60 23.55 -12.06
CA ASN A 371 -22.10 22.43 -11.26
C ASN A 371 -20.58 22.37 -11.16
N MET A 372 -19.83 23.11 -11.96
CA MET A 372 -18.36 22.98 -12.00
C MET A 372 -17.70 23.11 -10.62
N HIS A 373 -18.04 24.16 -9.85
CA HIS A 373 -17.46 24.37 -8.52
C HIS A 373 -17.97 23.34 -7.49
N MET A 374 -19.23 22.93 -7.60
CA MET A 374 -19.79 21.87 -6.77
C MET A 374 -19.07 20.55 -7.02
N ASN A 375 -18.81 20.20 -8.29
CA ASN A 375 -18.11 18.99 -8.69
C ASN A 375 -16.69 18.96 -8.13
N MET A 376 -15.95 20.06 -8.22
CA MET A 376 -14.63 20.19 -7.58
C MET A 376 -14.71 20.00 -6.06
N GLY A 377 -15.69 20.63 -5.39
CA GLY A 377 -15.89 20.48 -3.95
C GLY A 377 -16.23 19.04 -3.52
N VAL A 378 -17.07 18.35 -4.31
CA VAL A 378 -17.41 16.93 -4.09
C VAL A 378 -16.18 16.04 -4.26
N MET A 379 -15.34 16.27 -5.27
CA MET A 379 -14.09 15.52 -5.43
C MET A 379 -13.13 15.73 -4.26
N VAL A 380 -12.98 16.96 -3.75
CA VAL A 380 -12.16 17.23 -2.55
C VAL A 380 -12.69 16.48 -1.33
N PHE A 381 -14.00 16.52 -1.09
CA PHE A 381 -14.63 15.77 -0.01
C PHE A 381 -14.43 14.26 -0.17
N TYR A 382 -14.62 13.74 -1.38
CA TYR A 382 -14.40 12.34 -1.71
C TYR A 382 -12.96 11.89 -1.41
N ILE A 383 -11.97 12.67 -1.81
CA ILE A 383 -10.55 12.40 -1.55
C ILE A 383 -10.31 12.24 -0.03
N LEU A 384 -10.82 13.16 0.78
CA LEU A 384 -10.68 13.09 2.24
C LEU A 384 -11.32 11.83 2.83
N CYS A 385 -12.55 11.51 2.41
CA CYS A 385 -13.25 10.32 2.89
C CYS A 385 -12.48 9.03 2.56
N VAL A 386 -12.01 8.88 1.32
CA VAL A 386 -11.30 7.68 0.89
C VAL A 386 -9.96 7.52 1.60
N PHE A 387 -9.23 8.61 1.86
CA PHE A 387 -8.01 8.56 2.65
C PHE A 387 -8.26 8.14 4.11
N ILE A 388 -9.36 8.59 4.71
CA ILE A 388 -9.74 8.18 6.07
C ILE A 388 -10.10 6.69 6.10
N ILE A 389 -10.88 6.21 5.13
CA ILE A 389 -11.25 4.79 5.02
C ILE A 389 -10.00 3.93 4.83
N GLY A 390 -9.07 4.35 3.97
CA GLY A 390 -7.79 3.67 3.77
C GLY A 390 -6.95 3.59 5.05
N TYR A 391 -6.91 4.67 5.84
CA TYR A 391 -6.21 4.69 7.12
C TYR A 391 -6.82 3.72 8.13
N VAL A 392 -8.15 3.76 8.30
CA VAL A 392 -8.86 2.86 9.22
C VAL A 392 -8.66 1.41 8.80
N GLY A 393 -8.76 1.12 7.49
CA GLY A 393 -8.50 -0.21 6.94
C GLY A 393 -7.08 -0.70 7.23
N LEU A 394 -6.07 0.16 7.07
CA LEU A 394 -4.68 -0.19 7.38
C LEU A 394 -4.48 -0.47 8.87
N VAL A 395 -5.04 0.36 9.76
CA VAL A 395 -4.95 0.18 11.22
C VAL A 395 -5.56 -1.16 11.64
N LEU A 396 -6.77 -1.48 11.17
CA LEU A 396 -7.42 -2.74 11.47
C LEU A 396 -6.60 -3.93 10.98
N ARG A 397 -6.07 -3.85 9.76
CA ARG A 397 -5.26 -4.92 9.18
C ARG A 397 -3.96 -5.14 9.95
N VAL A 398 -3.26 -4.07 10.35
CA VAL A 398 -2.03 -4.17 11.16
C VAL A 398 -2.33 -4.75 12.55
N GLN A 399 -3.44 -4.36 13.19
CA GLN A 399 -3.83 -4.91 14.50
C GLN A 399 -4.17 -6.39 14.45
N LEU A 400 -4.73 -6.87 13.34
CA LEU A 400 -5.09 -8.28 13.13
C LEU A 400 -3.90 -9.16 12.72
N ALA A 401 -2.78 -8.59 12.27
CA ALA A 401 -1.63 -9.31 11.74
C ALA A 401 -0.68 -9.88 12.81
N ARG A 402 -1.16 -10.06 14.04
CA ARG A 402 -0.35 -10.41 15.22
C ARG A 402 -0.11 -11.91 15.37
#